data_AF-A0A6P0P3M1-F1
#
_entry.id   AF-A0A6P0P3M1-F1
#
_cell.length_a   1.000
_cell.length_b   1.000
_cell.length_c   1.000
_cell.angle_alpha   90.00
_cell.angle_beta   90.00
_cell.angle_gamma   90.00
#
_symmetry.space_group_name_H-M   'P 1'
#
loop_
_entity.id
_entity.type
_entity.pdbx_description
1 polymer ?
#
loop_
_entity_poly.entity_id
_entity_poly.type
_entity_poly.pdbx_seq_one_letter_code
_entity_poly.pdbx_strand_id
1 'polypeptide(L)'
;MVTEFVPGTTLFEAIKEKTMSIQDNIMVKNNDINNPVLIDFGISFNKVDDYDTSLTLTGQQLGNRFISLPELLEKSSWQRDFRSDITQICGILFFIITGKNPTTFLDSDGKKPHQREEIKQILSVLSESILTKKNRIFDIAFDVIIDYHWQSIPALKEALIDILESENQKDNKIETILESIRKKQLAVNSHSEQRELFHTLIKQTVEQISYVVQDVVKELGSDFKIRSGGGVGPYGDNYYELINWENFKFSAPLLISVEYNKLVTKCFMPNFEAYITGNEFIFVSKFKEKEIELLRTSFSDEPDFTGFTAERLKEFYYEGIESIIPYYESTTINYQQQ
;
A
#
# COMPACT_ATOMS: atom_id res chain seq x y z
N MET A 1 22.12 32.98 -0.49
CA MET A 1 22.68 31.67 -0.90
C MET A 1 23.54 31.92 -2.12
N VAL A 2 24.78 31.44 -2.15
CA VAL A 2 25.65 31.50 -3.35
C VAL A 2 25.64 30.10 -3.96
N THR A 3 25.13 29.96 -5.18
CA THR A 3 25.06 28.67 -5.91
C THR A 3 25.97 28.72 -7.13
N GLU A 4 26.25 27.56 -7.74
CA GLU A 4 26.87 27.52 -9.08
C GLU A 4 25.97 28.32 -10.06
N PHE A 5 26.59 29.17 -10.88
CA PHE A 5 25.87 29.84 -11.96
C PHE A 5 25.50 28.81 -13.03
N VAL A 6 24.20 28.62 -13.24
CA VAL A 6 23.66 27.75 -14.29
C VAL A 6 23.27 28.62 -15.50
N PRO A 7 24.13 28.78 -16.52
CA PRO A 7 23.76 29.50 -17.73
C PRO A 7 22.65 28.73 -18.45
N GLY A 8 21.54 29.39 -18.78
CA GLY A 8 20.40 28.76 -19.44
C GLY A 8 19.08 29.48 -19.18
N THR A 9 17.99 28.85 -19.61
CA THR A 9 16.60 29.27 -19.33
C THR A 9 15.91 28.20 -18.48
N THR A 10 14.72 28.48 -17.94
CA THR A 10 13.94 27.40 -17.33
C THR A 10 13.50 26.41 -18.42
N LEU A 11 13.32 25.12 -18.07
CA LEU A 11 12.80 24.12 -19.00
C LEU A 11 11.49 24.59 -19.66
N PHE A 12 10.74 25.43 -18.95
CA PHE A 12 9.44 25.93 -19.36
C PHE A 12 9.54 27.13 -20.31
N GLU A 13 10.46 28.07 -20.07
CA GLU A 13 10.78 29.13 -21.04
C GLU A 13 11.26 28.54 -22.37
N ALA A 14 11.95 27.40 -22.35
CA ALA A 14 12.35 26.66 -23.54
C ALA A 14 11.17 25.99 -24.29
N ILE A 15 10.02 25.77 -23.64
CA ILE A 15 8.88 25.01 -24.17
C ILE A 15 7.66 25.90 -24.52
N LYS A 16 7.38 27.02 -23.82
CA LYS A 16 6.39 28.09 -24.18
C LYS A 16 6.25 29.21 -23.11
N GLU A 17 5.73 30.38 -23.51
CA GLU A 17 5.51 31.55 -22.63
C GLU A 17 4.52 31.33 -21.45
N LYS A 18 5.01 31.59 -20.23
CA LYS A 18 4.34 31.88 -18.93
C LYS A 18 3.30 30.89 -18.39
N THR A 19 3.56 30.27 -17.21
CA THR A 19 2.77 30.35 -15.94
C THR A 19 3.39 29.49 -14.78
N MET A 20 3.89 30.16 -13.71
CA MET A 20 4.12 29.79 -12.27
C MET A 20 4.62 28.38 -11.76
N SER A 21 5.81 28.43 -11.13
CA SER A 21 6.20 28.08 -9.75
C SER A 21 6.82 26.71 -9.39
N ILE A 22 6.17 25.54 -9.53
CA ILE A 22 6.93 24.25 -9.46
C ILE A 22 7.70 24.02 -10.76
N GLN A 23 7.15 24.58 -11.84
CA GLN A 23 7.71 24.57 -13.18
C GLN A 23 9.05 25.31 -13.23
N ASP A 24 9.18 26.41 -12.50
CA ASP A 24 10.38 27.26 -12.55
C ASP A 24 11.60 26.63 -11.86
N ASN A 25 11.41 25.52 -11.14
CA ASN A 25 12.46 24.86 -10.38
C ASN A 25 13.30 23.89 -11.22
N ILE A 26 13.02 23.73 -12.53
CA ILE A 26 13.86 22.95 -13.44
C ILE A 26 14.47 23.89 -14.49
N MET A 27 15.80 24.02 -14.47
CA MET A 27 16.57 24.77 -15.47
C MET A 27 17.16 23.85 -16.53
N VAL A 28 17.31 24.33 -17.76
CA VAL A 28 18.05 23.62 -18.83
C VAL A 28 19.41 24.29 -19.05
N LYS A 29 20.50 23.59 -18.69
CA LYS A 29 21.85 24.14 -18.81
C LYS A 29 22.20 24.35 -20.28
N ASN A 30 22.66 25.55 -20.64
CA ASN A 30 23.00 25.95 -22.01
C ASN A 30 21.87 25.78 -23.03
N ASN A 31 20.60 25.85 -22.60
CA ASN A 31 19.43 25.53 -23.42
C ASN A 31 19.44 24.10 -24.02
N ASP A 32 20.16 23.17 -23.40
CA ASP A 32 20.10 21.75 -23.75
C ASP A 32 19.02 21.06 -22.92
N ILE A 33 17.92 20.69 -23.58
CA ILE A 33 16.79 19.98 -22.95
C ILE A 33 17.18 18.61 -22.40
N ASN A 34 18.29 18.03 -22.86
CA ASN A 34 18.80 16.76 -22.36
C ASN A 34 19.59 16.91 -21.06
N ASN A 35 19.80 18.14 -20.59
CA ASN A 35 20.56 18.44 -19.38
C ASN A 35 19.76 19.30 -18.39
N PRO A 36 18.63 18.79 -17.86
CA PRO A 36 17.85 19.49 -16.86
C PRO A 36 18.53 19.46 -15.48
N VAL A 37 18.43 20.56 -14.75
CA VAL A 37 18.95 20.73 -13.38
C VAL A 37 17.81 21.18 -12.48
N LEU A 38 17.56 20.44 -11.40
CA LEU A 38 16.63 20.85 -10.36
C LEU A 38 17.30 21.90 -9.47
N ILE A 39 16.62 23.03 -9.29
CA ILE A 39 17.04 24.15 -8.44
C ILE A 39 15.94 24.43 -7.40
N ASP A 40 16.27 25.27 -6.43
CA ASP A 40 15.36 25.74 -5.38
C ASP A 40 14.72 24.63 -4.51
N PHE A 41 15.45 24.28 -3.45
CA PHE A 41 15.01 23.36 -2.39
C PHE A 41 14.37 24.10 -1.19
N GLY A 42 13.91 25.35 -1.38
CA GLY A 42 13.39 26.19 -0.29
C GLY A 42 12.16 25.63 0.44
N ILE A 43 11.47 24.67 -0.16
CA ILE A 43 10.33 23.94 0.41
C ILE A 43 10.63 22.46 0.70
N SER A 44 11.90 22.04 0.58
CA SER A 44 12.32 20.67 0.87
C SER A 44 12.36 20.42 2.38
N PHE A 45 12.12 19.17 2.78
CA PHE A 45 12.15 18.75 4.18
C PHE A 45 13.17 17.60 4.36
N ASN A 46 13.83 17.58 5.51
CA ASN A 46 14.69 16.47 5.91
C ASN A 46 13.89 15.49 6.79
N LYS A 47 13.87 14.20 6.43
CA LYS A 47 13.25 13.16 7.25
C LYS A 47 13.86 13.01 8.66
N VAL A 48 15.06 13.55 8.88
CA VAL A 48 15.78 13.46 10.16
C VAL A 48 15.24 14.44 11.21
N ASP A 49 14.53 15.49 10.78
CA ASP A 49 14.08 16.60 11.65
C ASP A 49 12.59 16.50 12.06
N ASP A 50 12.02 15.29 12.04
CA ASP A 50 10.56 15.06 12.16
C ASP A 50 9.95 15.42 13.54
N TYR A 51 10.79 15.80 14.52
CA TYR A 51 10.38 16.21 15.86
C TYR A 51 10.00 17.70 16.00
N ASP A 52 10.23 18.54 14.99
CA ASP A 52 9.91 19.99 15.06
C ASP A 52 8.72 20.36 14.16
N THR A 53 7.52 19.98 14.61
CA THR A 53 6.24 20.18 13.88
C THR A 53 5.61 21.55 14.19
N SER A 54 6.31 22.65 13.91
CA SER A 54 5.79 24.01 14.18
C SER A 54 5.95 25.05 13.07
N LEU A 55 6.18 24.64 11.81
CA LEU A 55 6.49 25.60 10.74
C LEU A 55 5.37 25.98 9.76
N THR A 56 4.12 25.54 9.94
CA THR A 56 3.00 26.07 9.14
C THR A 56 1.84 26.58 9.97
N LEU A 57 1.61 27.89 9.87
CA LEU A 57 0.45 28.58 10.41
C LEU A 57 -0.82 28.17 9.64
N THR A 58 -1.93 28.12 10.36
CA THR A 58 -3.26 27.72 9.89
C THR A 58 -3.71 28.50 8.64
N GLY A 59 -4.07 27.79 7.57
CA GLY A 59 -4.66 28.33 6.34
C GLY A 59 -3.73 28.42 5.13
N GLN A 60 -2.49 27.92 5.21
CA GLN A 60 -1.57 27.89 4.07
C GLN A 60 -1.43 26.47 3.49
N GLN A 61 -1.83 26.33 2.22
CA GLN A 61 -1.50 25.15 1.41
C GLN A 61 0.03 25.11 1.23
N LEU A 62 0.68 24.05 1.71
CA LEU A 62 2.12 23.84 1.49
C LEU A 62 2.30 23.46 0.02
N GLY A 63 2.78 24.40 -0.81
CA GLY A 63 3.12 24.14 -2.21
C GLY A 63 2.20 24.79 -3.25
N ASN A 64 2.69 24.78 -4.49
CA ASN A 64 2.11 25.52 -5.61
C ASN A 64 0.83 24.87 -6.16
N ARG A 65 -0.09 25.69 -6.69
CA ARG A 65 -1.37 25.28 -7.33
C ARG A 65 -1.22 24.52 -8.66
N PHE A 66 -0.04 23.99 -8.96
CA PHE A 66 0.23 23.27 -10.22
C PHE A 66 -0.57 21.97 -10.30
N ILE A 67 -0.63 21.25 -9.18
CA ILE A 67 -1.48 20.08 -8.98
C ILE A 67 -1.99 20.09 -7.54
N SER A 68 -3.31 19.98 -7.37
CA SER A 68 -3.93 19.87 -6.04
C SER A 68 -3.89 18.41 -5.61
N LEU A 69 -2.93 18.09 -4.75
CA LEU A 69 -2.76 16.76 -4.18
C LEU A 69 -3.66 16.60 -2.94
N PRO A 70 -4.59 15.63 -2.90
CA PRO A 70 -5.45 15.36 -1.75
C PRO A 70 -4.68 15.19 -0.44
N GLU A 71 -3.49 14.57 -0.52
CA GLU A 71 -2.57 14.32 0.58
C GLU A 71 -1.86 15.58 1.08
N LEU A 72 -1.74 16.64 0.28
CA LEU A 72 -1.15 17.91 0.70
C LEU A 72 -2.17 18.87 1.35
N LEU A 73 -3.43 18.44 1.51
CA LEU A 73 -4.46 19.19 2.24
C LEU A 73 -4.18 19.17 3.76
N GLU A 74 -4.61 20.22 4.47
CA GLU A 74 -4.39 20.37 5.91
C GLU A 74 -4.88 19.14 6.71
N LYS A 75 -4.08 18.70 7.70
CA LYS A 75 -4.36 17.59 8.64
C LYS A 75 -4.31 16.17 8.07
N SER A 76 -3.77 15.97 6.86
CA SER A 76 -3.42 14.62 6.43
C SER A 76 -2.10 14.18 7.11
N SER A 77 -1.99 12.91 7.47
CA SER A 77 -0.71 12.30 7.90
C SER A 77 0.29 12.15 6.75
N TRP A 78 -0.10 12.53 5.54
CA TRP A 78 0.58 12.24 4.28
C TRP A 78 1.20 13.49 3.62
N GLN A 79 1.17 14.65 4.29
CA GLN A 79 1.67 15.93 3.77
C GLN A 79 3.15 15.93 3.34
N ARG A 80 3.92 14.93 3.78
CA ARG A 80 5.35 14.76 3.51
C ARG A 80 5.66 13.42 2.83
N ASP A 81 4.66 12.82 2.19
CA ASP A 81 4.84 11.55 1.51
C ASP A 81 5.64 11.76 0.20
N PHE A 82 6.74 11.03 0.03
CA PHE A 82 7.60 11.12 -1.15
C PHE A 82 6.86 10.76 -2.46
N ARG A 83 5.76 10.00 -2.37
CA ARG A 83 4.89 9.69 -3.52
C ARG A 83 4.26 10.95 -4.10
N SER A 84 4.05 11.98 -3.26
CA SER A 84 3.61 13.32 -3.70
C SER A 84 4.59 13.96 -4.66
N ASP A 85 5.91 13.82 -4.41
CA ASP A 85 6.96 14.35 -5.30
C ASP A 85 6.98 13.59 -6.63
N ILE A 86 6.83 12.26 -6.59
CA ILE A 86 6.75 11.42 -7.79
C ILE A 86 5.54 11.82 -8.64
N THR A 87 4.41 12.10 -8.00
CA THR A 87 3.20 12.55 -8.68
C THR A 87 3.35 13.96 -9.27
N GLN A 88 4.05 14.86 -8.59
CA GLN A 88 4.41 16.17 -9.15
C GLN A 88 5.31 16.04 -10.39
N ILE A 89 6.29 15.14 -10.39
CA ILE A 89 7.12 14.82 -11.57
C ILE A 89 6.24 14.35 -12.74
N CYS A 90 5.26 13.48 -12.47
CA CYS A 90 4.30 13.05 -13.49
C CYS A 90 3.42 14.21 -13.99
N GLY A 91 3.05 15.14 -13.11
CA GLY A 91 2.37 16.37 -13.47
C GLY A 91 3.20 17.26 -14.40
N ILE A 92 4.51 17.38 -14.15
CA ILE A 92 5.44 18.11 -15.02
C ILE A 92 5.52 17.43 -16.39
N LEU A 93 5.68 16.11 -16.43
CA LEU A 93 5.67 15.35 -17.69
C LEU A 93 4.37 15.55 -18.47
N PHE A 94 3.23 15.51 -17.78
CA PHE A 94 1.92 15.77 -18.38
C PHE A 94 1.87 17.16 -19.01
N PHE A 95 2.34 18.18 -18.29
CA PHE A 95 2.39 19.54 -18.81
C PHE A 95 3.31 19.66 -20.01
N ILE A 96 4.51 19.07 -19.98
CA ILE A 96 5.46 19.10 -21.10
C ILE A 96 4.82 18.53 -22.38
N ILE A 97 4.08 17.42 -22.25
CA ILE A 97 3.46 16.75 -23.39
C ILE A 97 2.22 17.50 -23.91
N THR A 98 1.42 18.07 -23.01
CA THR A 98 0.09 18.61 -23.36
C THR A 98 0.02 20.13 -23.42
N GLY A 99 0.98 20.83 -22.81
CA GLY A 99 0.93 22.26 -22.53
C GLY A 99 -0.17 22.67 -21.54
N LYS A 100 -0.75 21.72 -20.78
CA LYS A 100 -1.87 21.93 -19.88
C LYS A 100 -1.51 21.54 -18.45
N ASN A 101 -1.95 22.34 -17.49
CA ASN A 101 -1.77 22.01 -16.07
C ASN A 101 -2.78 20.92 -15.67
N PRO A 102 -2.38 19.88 -14.93
CA PRO A 102 -3.31 18.85 -14.46
C PRO A 102 -4.33 19.43 -13.46
N THR A 103 -3.92 20.37 -12.61
CA THR A 103 -4.71 21.11 -11.59
C THR A 103 -5.49 20.26 -10.58
N THR A 104 -6.44 19.43 -11.01
CA THR A 104 -7.25 18.54 -10.15
C THR A 104 -7.17 17.10 -10.64
N PHE A 105 -7.21 16.14 -9.72
CA PHE A 105 -7.15 14.70 -10.03
C PHE A 105 -8.38 14.21 -10.77
N LEU A 106 -9.55 14.76 -10.47
CA LEU A 106 -10.81 14.44 -11.13
C LEU A 106 -11.50 15.74 -11.55
N ASP A 107 -12.18 15.72 -12.70
CA ASP A 107 -13.12 16.76 -13.09
C ASP A 107 -14.55 16.45 -12.58
N SER A 108 -15.53 17.26 -12.96
CA SER A 108 -16.94 17.05 -12.61
C SER A 108 -17.53 15.73 -13.12
N ASP A 109 -16.91 15.11 -14.12
CA ASP A 109 -17.32 13.84 -14.71
C ASP A 109 -16.53 12.65 -14.12
N GLY A 110 -15.67 12.89 -13.13
CA GLY A 110 -14.81 11.86 -12.53
C GLY A 110 -13.65 11.41 -13.43
N LYS A 111 -13.24 12.23 -14.40
CA LYS A 111 -12.13 11.90 -15.32
C LYS A 111 -10.79 12.44 -14.82
N LYS A 112 -9.76 11.60 -14.93
CA LYS A 112 -8.36 11.99 -14.67
C LYS A 112 -7.87 13.00 -15.72
N PRO A 113 -6.84 13.84 -15.44
CA PRO A 113 -6.37 14.87 -16.37
C PRO A 113 -6.15 14.40 -17.80
N HIS A 114 -5.51 13.23 -17.98
CA HIS A 114 -5.21 12.66 -19.30
C HIS A 114 -6.41 12.02 -20.02
N GLN A 115 -7.53 11.82 -19.32
CA GLN A 115 -8.75 11.22 -19.86
C GLN A 115 -9.76 12.28 -20.35
N ARG A 116 -9.49 13.56 -20.11
CA ARG A 116 -10.32 14.69 -20.55
C ARG A 116 -10.28 14.82 -22.07
N GLU A 117 -11.40 15.24 -22.64
CA GLU A 117 -11.60 15.20 -24.10
C GLU A 117 -10.59 16.07 -24.87
N GLU A 118 -10.30 17.27 -24.36
CA GLU A 118 -9.29 18.17 -24.93
C GLU A 118 -7.89 17.54 -24.94
N ILE A 119 -7.57 16.73 -23.93
CA ILE A 119 -6.26 16.07 -23.81
C ILE A 119 -6.19 14.85 -24.71
N LYS A 120 -7.28 14.07 -24.81
CA LYS A 120 -7.37 12.95 -25.76
C LYS A 120 -7.10 13.41 -27.19
N GLN A 121 -7.62 14.58 -27.58
CA GLN A 121 -7.38 15.17 -28.90
C GLN A 121 -5.90 15.56 -29.11
N ILE A 122 -5.25 16.14 -28.10
CA ILE A 122 -3.80 16.45 -28.18
C ILE A 122 -2.98 15.17 -28.33
N LEU A 123 -3.38 14.10 -27.63
CA LEU A 123 -2.64 12.86 -27.56
C LEU A 123 -2.95 11.87 -28.70
N SER A 124 -3.97 12.12 -29.52
CA SER A 124 -4.39 11.22 -30.60
C SER A 124 -3.37 11.11 -31.73
N VAL A 125 -2.37 11.99 -31.76
CA VAL A 125 -1.25 11.95 -32.71
C VAL A 125 -0.27 10.80 -32.44
N LEU A 126 -0.31 10.22 -31.24
CA LEU A 126 0.57 9.12 -30.84
C LEU A 126 0.02 7.77 -31.32
N SER A 127 0.90 6.80 -31.52
CA SER A 127 0.48 5.42 -31.81
C SER A 127 -0.31 4.83 -30.63
N GLU A 128 -1.22 3.91 -30.92
CA GLU A 128 -2.06 3.26 -29.89
C GLU A 128 -1.23 2.58 -28.79
N SER A 129 -0.09 1.97 -29.15
CA SER A 129 0.85 1.34 -28.21
C SER A 129 1.47 2.37 -27.25
N ILE A 130 2.01 3.47 -27.78
CA ILE A 130 2.59 4.55 -26.97
C ILE A 130 1.51 5.22 -26.11
N LEU A 131 0.33 5.44 -26.69
CA LEU A 131 -0.80 6.04 -26.00
C LEU A 131 -1.25 5.20 -24.82
N THR A 132 -1.35 3.87 -24.98
CA THR A 132 -1.73 2.94 -23.92
C THR A 132 -0.73 2.98 -22.76
N LYS A 133 0.58 2.90 -23.06
CA LYS A 133 1.63 2.92 -22.03
C LYS A 133 1.67 4.25 -21.28
N LYS A 134 1.56 5.36 -22.01
CA LYS A 134 1.51 6.70 -21.42
C LYS A 134 0.26 6.90 -20.55
N ASN A 135 -0.91 6.44 -21.02
CA ASN A 135 -2.14 6.51 -20.22
C ASN A 135 -1.98 5.74 -18.91
N ARG A 136 -1.38 4.53 -18.95
CA ARG A 136 -1.08 3.77 -17.73
C ARG A 136 -0.23 4.58 -16.74
N ILE A 137 0.80 5.29 -17.20
CA ILE A 137 1.63 6.14 -16.34
C ILE A 137 0.78 7.20 -15.64
N PHE A 138 -0.09 7.88 -16.38
CA PHE A 138 -0.95 8.93 -15.83
C PHE A 138 -2.14 8.39 -15.03
N ASP A 139 -2.62 7.19 -15.31
CA ASP A 139 -3.64 6.52 -14.51
C ASP A 139 -3.12 6.23 -13.11
N ILE A 140 -1.89 5.72 -13.00
CA ILE A 140 -1.23 5.46 -11.72
C ILE A 140 -0.91 6.78 -11.01
N ALA A 141 -0.33 7.76 -11.71
CA ALA A 141 0.08 9.02 -11.10
C ALA A 141 -1.09 9.88 -10.62
N PHE A 142 -2.22 9.87 -11.33
CA PHE A 142 -3.40 10.68 -10.98
C PHE A 142 -4.50 9.85 -10.30
N ASP A 143 -4.14 8.80 -9.57
CA ASP A 143 -5.10 8.09 -8.73
C ASP A 143 -5.45 8.89 -7.48
N VAL A 144 -6.67 8.75 -6.95
CA VAL A 144 -7.06 9.49 -5.74
C VAL A 144 -6.45 8.85 -4.49
N ILE A 145 -6.14 7.55 -4.55
CA ILE A 145 -5.58 6.79 -3.43
C ILE A 145 -4.06 6.75 -3.59
N ILE A 146 -3.33 7.36 -2.65
CA ILE A 146 -1.87 7.47 -2.69
C ILE A 146 -1.14 6.11 -2.73
N ASP A 147 -1.75 5.06 -2.16
CA ASP A 147 -1.21 3.69 -2.20
C ASP A 147 -1.22 3.08 -3.61
N TYR A 148 -2.00 3.65 -4.52
CA TYR A 148 -2.03 3.26 -5.93
C TYR A 148 -1.15 4.13 -6.81
N HIS A 149 -0.44 5.11 -6.24
CA HIS A 149 0.54 5.91 -6.98
C HIS A 149 1.79 5.09 -7.30
N TRP A 150 2.71 5.72 -8.03
CA TRP A 150 4.05 5.19 -8.21
C TRP A 150 4.77 5.12 -6.86
N GLN A 151 5.05 3.90 -6.40
CA GLN A 151 5.68 3.68 -5.10
C GLN A 151 7.20 3.93 -5.09
N SER A 152 7.82 4.15 -6.25
CA SER A 152 9.25 4.46 -6.35
C SER A 152 9.65 5.12 -7.67
N ILE A 153 10.71 5.93 -7.63
CA ILE A 153 11.32 6.53 -8.83
C ILE A 153 11.85 5.46 -9.81
N PRO A 154 12.51 4.37 -9.36
CA PRO A 154 12.90 3.29 -10.27
C PRO A 154 11.72 2.70 -11.05
N ALA A 155 10.59 2.45 -10.40
CA ALA A 155 9.41 1.91 -11.09
C ALA A 155 8.86 2.86 -12.17
N LEU A 156 8.79 4.15 -11.87
CA LEU A 156 8.41 5.17 -12.86
C LEU A 156 9.43 5.25 -14.01
N LYS A 157 10.72 5.19 -13.70
CA LYS A 157 11.81 5.23 -14.70
C LYS A 157 11.72 4.07 -15.68
N GLU A 158 11.52 2.84 -15.20
CA GLU A 158 11.35 1.66 -16.06
C GLU A 158 10.13 1.80 -16.98
N ALA A 159 9.02 2.34 -16.47
CA ALA A 159 7.83 2.59 -17.28
C ALA A 159 8.09 3.62 -18.40
N LEU A 160 8.90 4.65 -18.14
CA LEU A 160 9.29 5.65 -19.13
C LEU A 160 10.26 5.07 -20.17
N ILE A 161 11.25 4.27 -19.75
CA ILE A 161 12.17 3.57 -20.65
C ILE A 161 11.39 2.65 -21.60
N ASP A 162 10.42 1.90 -21.10
CA ASP A 162 9.59 1.03 -21.93
C ASP A 162 8.83 1.79 -23.04
N ILE A 163 8.43 3.04 -22.79
CA ILE A 163 7.84 3.89 -23.83
C ILE A 163 8.88 4.23 -24.90
N LEU A 164 10.07 4.67 -24.50
CA LEU A 164 11.15 5.05 -25.42
C LEU A 164 11.59 3.86 -26.28
N GLU A 165 11.75 2.68 -25.68
CA GLU A 165 12.10 1.46 -26.40
C GLU A 165 11.01 1.05 -27.39
N SER A 166 9.73 1.25 -27.05
CA SER A 166 8.60 0.93 -27.93
C SER A 166 8.51 1.85 -29.14
N GLU A 167 8.94 3.10 -28.99
CA GLU A 167 9.03 4.03 -30.12
C GLU A 167 10.15 3.61 -31.09
N ASN A 168 11.26 3.12 -30.55
CA ASN A 168 12.42 2.63 -31.31
C ASN A 168 12.19 1.25 -31.97
N GLN A 169 11.24 0.44 -31.46
CA GLN A 169 10.92 -0.90 -31.98
C GLN A 169 9.95 -0.92 -33.19
N LYS A 170 9.63 0.23 -33.80
CA LYS A 170 8.75 0.31 -34.99
C LYS A 170 9.16 -0.63 -36.15
N ASP A 171 10.41 -1.10 -36.19
CA ASP A 171 10.94 -1.88 -37.32
C ASP A 171 10.99 -3.41 -37.11
N ASN A 172 10.56 -3.99 -35.98
CA ASN A 172 10.62 -5.46 -35.88
C ASN A 172 9.51 -6.11 -35.04
N LYS A 173 8.39 -6.37 -35.71
CA LYS A 173 7.18 -7.05 -35.17
C LYS A 173 7.50 -8.38 -34.46
N ILE A 174 8.56 -9.09 -34.86
CA ILE A 174 9.00 -10.33 -34.21
C ILE A 174 9.62 -10.05 -32.83
N GLU A 175 10.45 -9.02 -32.70
CA GLU A 175 11.08 -8.66 -31.42
C GLU A 175 10.03 -8.15 -30.42
N THR A 176 9.03 -7.39 -30.88
CA THR A 176 7.90 -6.96 -30.04
C THR A 176 7.10 -8.15 -29.51
N ILE A 177 6.91 -9.19 -30.33
CA ILE A 177 6.24 -10.42 -29.89
C ILE A 177 7.10 -11.16 -28.86
N LEU A 178 8.40 -11.31 -29.11
CA LEU A 178 9.34 -11.95 -28.19
C LEU A 178 9.42 -11.21 -26.84
N GLU A 179 9.48 -9.88 -26.83
CA GLU A 179 9.43 -9.07 -25.62
C GLU A 179 8.09 -9.19 -24.89
N SER A 180 6.97 -9.23 -25.61
CA SER A 180 5.67 -9.47 -24.98
C SER A 180 5.59 -10.86 -24.31
N ILE A 181 6.23 -11.87 -24.91
CA ILE A 181 6.30 -13.22 -24.36
C ILE A 181 7.22 -13.23 -23.12
N ARG A 182 8.41 -12.60 -23.20
CA ARG A 182 9.33 -12.46 -22.06
C ARG A 182 8.68 -11.72 -20.89
N LYS A 183 7.99 -10.61 -21.14
CA LYS A 183 7.26 -9.85 -20.10
C LYS A 183 6.13 -10.66 -19.47
N LYS A 184 5.36 -11.40 -20.27
CA LYS A 184 4.33 -12.31 -19.74
C LYS A 184 4.96 -13.43 -18.91
N GLN A 185 6.10 -13.96 -19.31
CA GLN A 185 6.82 -15.00 -18.59
C GLN A 185 7.41 -14.47 -17.27
N LEU A 186 7.98 -13.26 -17.27
CA LEU A 186 8.46 -12.56 -16.07
C LEU A 186 7.30 -12.22 -15.10
N ALA A 187 6.15 -11.81 -15.63
CA ALA A 187 4.94 -11.55 -14.83
C ALA A 187 4.37 -12.85 -14.22
N VAL A 188 4.40 -13.96 -14.96
CA VAL A 188 4.00 -15.28 -14.45
C VAL A 188 4.97 -15.76 -13.37
N ASN A 189 6.27 -15.58 -13.57
CA ASN A 189 7.29 -15.98 -12.59
C ASN A 189 7.19 -15.15 -11.30
N SER A 190 7.10 -13.82 -11.41
CA SER A 190 6.94 -12.94 -10.24
C SER A 190 5.63 -13.19 -9.51
N HIS A 191 4.53 -13.45 -10.22
CA HIS A 191 3.27 -13.80 -9.57
C HIS A 191 3.33 -15.18 -8.89
N SER A 192 4.06 -16.14 -9.45
CA SER A 192 4.32 -17.43 -8.80
C SER A 192 5.17 -17.27 -7.54
N GLU A 193 6.23 -16.46 -7.58
CA GLU A 193 7.09 -16.17 -6.44
C GLU A 193 6.33 -15.48 -5.30
N GLN A 194 5.47 -14.50 -5.62
CA GLN A 194 4.60 -13.84 -4.65
C GLN A 194 3.60 -14.82 -4.00
N ARG A 195 3.06 -15.77 -4.77
CA ARG A 195 2.17 -16.82 -4.22
C ARG A 195 2.90 -17.70 -3.22
N GLU A 196 4.12 -18.13 -3.54
CA GLU A 196 4.93 -18.94 -2.64
C GLU A 196 5.35 -18.18 -1.37
N LEU A 197 5.73 -16.91 -1.50
CA LEU A 197 6.05 -16.04 -0.36
C LEU A 197 4.85 -15.86 0.56
N PHE A 198 3.69 -15.49 0.00
CA PHE A 198 2.46 -15.31 0.77
C PHE A 198 2.04 -16.61 1.45
N HIS A 199 2.07 -17.72 0.71
CA HIS A 199 1.79 -19.04 1.26
C HIS A 199 2.69 -19.40 2.45
N THR A 200 4.00 -19.13 2.33
CA THR A 200 4.99 -19.38 3.39
C THR A 200 4.69 -18.56 4.65
N LEU A 201 4.36 -17.28 4.50
CA LEU A 201 4.00 -16.41 5.62
C LEU A 201 2.70 -16.83 6.32
N ILE A 202 1.68 -17.21 5.54
CA ILE A 202 0.43 -17.77 6.09
C ILE A 202 0.72 -19.05 6.86
N LYS A 203 1.51 -19.96 6.29
CA LYS A 203 1.89 -21.21 6.95
C LYS A 203 2.55 -20.94 8.30
N GLN A 204 3.57 -20.09 8.34
CA GLN A 204 4.31 -19.76 9.56
C GLN A 204 3.40 -19.13 10.63
N THR A 205 2.53 -18.19 10.25
CA THR A 205 1.61 -17.55 11.20
C THR A 205 0.58 -18.54 11.75
N VAL A 206 -0.03 -19.37 10.90
CA VAL A 206 -1.00 -20.39 11.32
C VAL A 206 -0.35 -21.46 12.21
N GLU A 207 0.87 -21.90 11.89
CA GLU A 207 1.62 -22.85 12.73
C GLU A 207 1.85 -22.27 14.13
N GLN A 208 2.35 -21.03 14.23
CA GLN A 208 2.57 -20.38 15.52
C GLN A 208 1.28 -20.23 16.35
N ILE A 209 0.18 -19.80 15.73
CA ILE A 209 -1.11 -19.71 16.41
C ILE A 209 -1.55 -21.08 16.92
N SER A 210 -1.39 -22.12 16.10
CA SER A 210 -1.76 -23.48 16.48
C SER A 210 -0.96 -23.97 17.69
N TYR A 211 0.35 -23.67 17.74
CA TYR A 211 1.18 -23.96 18.91
C TYR A 211 0.71 -23.22 20.15
N VAL A 212 0.46 -21.90 20.04
CA VAL A 212 0.02 -21.08 21.17
C VAL A 212 -1.32 -21.55 21.71
N VAL A 213 -2.28 -21.87 20.84
CA VAL A 213 -3.62 -22.33 21.25
C VAL A 213 -3.55 -23.66 21.99
N GLN A 214 -2.70 -24.58 21.54
CA GLN A 214 -2.46 -25.83 22.25
C GLN A 214 -1.89 -25.59 23.64
N ASP A 215 -0.95 -24.66 23.75
CA ASP A 215 -0.32 -24.32 25.02
C ASP A 215 -1.30 -23.64 25.98
N VAL A 216 -2.09 -22.68 25.49
CA VAL A 216 -3.18 -22.02 26.24
C VAL A 216 -4.18 -23.03 26.76
N VAL A 217 -4.68 -23.94 25.91
CA VAL A 217 -5.65 -24.96 26.34
C VAL A 217 -5.05 -25.91 27.37
N LYS A 218 -3.78 -26.28 27.21
CA LYS A 218 -3.05 -27.11 28.18
C LYS A 218 -2.89 -26.40 29.52
N GLU A 219 -2.57 -25.11 29.53
CA GLU A 219 -2.44 -24.29 30.74
C GLU A 219 -3.79 -24.08 31.45
N LEU A 220 -4.89 -23.90 30.70
CA LEU A 220 -6.22 -23.66 31.26
C LEU A 220 -6.92 -24.92 31.80
N GLY A 221 -6.50 -26.12 31.36
CA GLY A 221 -6.97 -27.39 31.88
C GLY A 221 -8.11 -28.06 31.09
N SER A 222 -8.61 -29.18 31.62
CA SER A 222 -9.45 -30.14 30.86
C SER A 222 -10.81 -29.63 30.40
N ASP A 223 -11.30 -28.53 30.98
CA ASP A 223 -12.59 -27.93 30.64
C ASP A 223 -12.54 -27.10 29.35
N PHE A 224 -11.33 -26.83 28.85
CA PHE A 224 -11.08 -26.12 27.60
C PHE A 224 -10.74 -27.10 26.48
N LYS A 225 -11.34 -26.87 25.31
CA LYS A 225 -11.13 -27.71 24.12
C LYS A 225 -11.00 -26.85 22.88
N ILE A 226 -9.98 -27.16 22.07
CA ILE A 226 -9.85 -26.64 20.70
C ILE A 226 -10.96 -27.26 19.85
N ARG A 227 -11.64 -26.43 19.06
CA ARG A 227 -12.58 -26.91 18.04
C ARG A 227 -12.17 -26.35 16.68
N SER A 228 -12.33 -27.14 15.64
CA SER A 228 -12.14 -26.68 14.26
C SER A 228 -13.37 -25.91 13.82
N GLY A 229 -13.28 -24.60 13.64
CA GLY A 229 -14.32 -23.81 12.98
C GLY A 229 -14.16 -23.93 11.48
N GLY A 230 -15.01 -24.70 10.78
CA GLY A 230 -15.07 -24.71 9.32
C GLY A 230 -13.81 -25.22 8.60
N GLY A 231 -13.66 -26.54 8.46
CA GLY A 231 -12.74 -27.17 7.49
C GLY A 231 -11.24 -27.09 7.80
N VAL A 232 -10.78 -26.09 8.55
CA VAL A 232 -9.40 -26.00 9.03
C VAL A 232 -9.29 -26.84 10.29
N GLY A 233 -8.93 -28.10 10.15
CA GLY A 233 -8.50 -28.87 11.30
C GLY A 233 -7.34 -28.13 12.00
N PRO A 234 -7.14 -28.28 13.32
CA PRO A 234 -6.00 -27.69 14.04
C PRO A 234 -4.62 -28.15 13.54
N TYR A 235 -4.57 -28.94 12.47
CA TYR A 235 -3.40 -29.64 11.93
C TYR A 235 -3.45 -29.85 10.41
N GLY A 236 -4.30 -29.14 9.65
CA GLY A 236 -4.52 -29.45 8.23
C GLY A 236 -3.81 -28.50 7.27
N ASP A 237 -3.03 -29.06 6.33
CA ASP A 237 -2.41 -28.41 5.16
C ASP A 237 -3.39 -27.67 4.21
N ASN A 238 -4.65 -27.47 4.60
CA ASN A 238 -5.74 -27.01 3.75
C ASN A 238 -6.02 -25.50 3.82
N TYR A 239 -5.14 -24.70 4.43
CA TYR A 239 -5.27 -23.24 4.42
C TYR A 239 -5.07 -22.63 3.02
N TYR A 240 -4.47 -23.37 2.08
CA TYR A 240 -4.33 -22.96 0.69
C TYR A 240 -5.70 -22.64 0.04
N GLU A 241 -6.76 -23.37 0.42
CA GLU A 241 -8.12 -23.17 -0.08
C GLU A 241 -8.81 -21.93 0.53
N LEU A 242 -8.25 -21.40 1.63
CA LEU A 242 -8.77 -20.22 2.33
C LEU A 242 -8.11 -18.93 1.84
N ILE A 243 -7.14 -19.04 0.92
CA ILE A 243 -6.47 -17.91 0.31
C ILE A 243 -7.20 -17.53 -0.97
N ASN A 244 -7.64 -16.28 -1.04
CA ASN A 244 -7.99 -15.64 -2.30
C ASN A 244 -6.70 -15.19 -3.00
N TRP A 245 -6.30 -15.94 -4.02
CA TRP A 245 -5.08 -15.69 -4.81
C TRP A 245 -5.17 -14.50 -5.75
N GLU A 246 -6.35 -13.92 -5.99
CA GLU A 246 -6.50 -12.72 -6.82
C GLU A 246 -6.04 -11.47 -6.08
N ASN A 247 -6.22 -11.43 -4.76
CA ASN A 247 -5.90 -10.27 -3.92
C ASN A 247 -5.02 -10.60 -2.70
N PHE A 248 -4.43 -11.80 -2.68
CA PHE A 248 -3.59 -12.29 -1.59
C PHE A 248 -4.24 -12.08 -0.22
N LYS A 249 -5.50 -12.50 -0.09
CA LYS A 249 -6.24 -12.39 1.17
C LYS A 249 -6.52 -13.76 1.76
N PHE A 250 -6.15 -13.94 3.02
CA PHE A 250 -6.47 -15.11 3.83
C PHE A 250 -7.51 -14.75 4.88
N SER A 251 -8.43 -15.67 5.19
CA SER A 251 -9.33 -15.55 6.34
C SER A 251 -9.65 -16.92 6.91
N ALA A 252 -9.46 -17.10 8.22
CA ALA A 252 -9.83 -18.33 8.91
C ALA A 252 -10.27 -18.07 10.36
N PRO A 253 -11.39 -18.63 10.81
CA PRO A 253 -11.73 -18.63 12.22
C PRO A 253 -10.92 -19.71 12.97
N LEU A 254 -10.44 -19.39 14.18
CA LEU A 254 -9.97 -20.41 15.12
C LEU A 254 -10.81 -20.37 16.40
N LEU A 255 -11.20 -21.54 16.90
CA LEU A 255 -12.21 -21.65 17.95
C LEU A 255 -11.63 -22.33 19.19
N ILE A 256 -11.72 -21.64 20.33
CA ILE A 256 -11.54 -22.24 21.65
C ILE A 256 -12.91 -22.28 22.33
N SER A 257 -13.32 -23.46 22.78
CA SER A 257 -14.57 -23.65 23.51
C SER A 257 -14.30 -24.03 24.95
N VAL A 258 -15.14 -23.50 25.85
CA VAL A 258 -15.17 -23.87 27.26
C VAL A 258 -16.53 -24.47 27.58
N GLU A 259 -16.53 -25.59 28.28
CA GLU A 259 -17.74 -26.25 28.75
C GLU A 259 -17.98 -25.89 30.22
N TYR A 260 -19.03 -25.10 30.48
CA TYR A 260 -19.38 -24.65 31.82
C TYR A 260 -20.56 -25.45 32.38
N ASN A 261 -20.39 -26.04 33.57
CA ASN A 261 -21.41 -26.83 34.28
C ASN A 261 -22.09 -27.95 33.45
N LYS A 262 -21.40 -28.49 32.43
CA LYS A 262 -21.92 -29.53 31.49
C LYS A 262 -23.23 -29.16 30.76
N LEU A 263 -23.65 -27.90 30.81
CA LEU A 263 -24.94 -27.45 30.29
C LEU A 263 -24.81 -26.24 29.35
N VAL A 264 -23.71 -25.48 29.43
CA VAL A 264 -23.49 -24.29 28.59
C VAL A 264 -22.09 -24.34 27.99
N THR A 265 -22.02 -24.40 26.66
CA THR A 265 -20.76 -24.21 25.92
C THR A 265 -20.66 -22.75 25.50
N LYS A 266 -19.60 -22.07 25.92
CA LYS A 266 -19.21 -20.75 25.41
C LYS A 266 -18.00 -20.90 24.50
N CYS A 267 -17.90 -20.03 23.50
CA CYS A 267 -16.83 -20.10 22.52
C CYS A 267 -16.18 -18.74 22.30
N PHE A 268 -14.85 -18.73 22.28
CA PHE A 268 -14.03 -17.65 21.78
C PHE A 268 -13.67 -18.00 20.33
N MET A 269 -14.15 -17.20 19.37
CA MET A 269 -13.98 -17.43 17.94
C MET A 269 -13.39 -16.20 17.25
N PRO A 270 -12.10 -15.91 17.47
CA PRO A 270 -11.41 -14.91 16.68
C PRO A 270 -11.37 -15.31 15.19
N ASN A 271 -11.64 -14.34 14.32
CA ASN A 271 -11.38 -14.48 12.89
C ASN A 271 -10.00 -13.90 12.57
N PHE A 272 -9.11 -14.72 12.05
CA PHE A 272 -7.81 -14.26 11.59
C PHE A 272 -7.90 -13.87 10.13
N GLU A 273 -7.36 -12.71 9.78
CA GLU A 273 -7.22 -12.26 8.41
C GLU A 273 -5.76 -11.91 8.14
N ALA A 274 -5.32 -12.20 6.92
CA ALA A 274 -4.03 -11.74 6.44
C ALA A 274 -4.15 -11.19 5.03
N TYR A 275 -3.37 -10.16 4.73
CA TYR A 275 -3.35 -9.55 3.41
C TYR A 275 -2.05 -8.81 3.15
N ILE A 276 -1.78 -8.52 1.88
CA ILE A 276 -0.66 -7.70 1.45
C ILE A 276 -1.15 -6.28 1.16
N THR A 277 -0.42 -5.28 1.63
CA THR A 277 -0.59 -3.88 1.21
C THR A 277 0.77 -3.28 0.87
N GLY A 278 0.97 -2.89 -0.38
CA GLY A 278 2.29 -2.47 -0.86
C GLY A 278 3.33 -3.60 -0.71
N ASN A 279 4.36 -3.36 0.11
CA ASN A 279 5.39 -4.34 0.46
C ASN A 279 5.21 -4.93 1.87
N GLU A 280 4.04 -4.79 2.48
CA GLU A 280 3.80 -5.26 3.85
C GLU A 280 2.83 -6.43 3.86
N PHE A 281 3.21 -7.49 4.57
CA PHE A 281 2.31 -8.54 5.01
C PHE A 281 1.73 -8.15 6.36
N ILE A 282 0.40 -8.12 6.45
CA ILE A 282 -0.33 -7.79 7.67
C ILE A 282 -1.16 -9.00 8.08
N PHE A 283 -1.08 -9.34 9.36
CA PHE A 283 -1.88 -10.37 9.99
C PHE A 283 -2.65 -9.79 11.18
N VAL A 284 -3.97 -9.87 11.11
CA VAL A 284 -4.88 -9.30 12.11
C VAL A 284 -5.81 -10.37 12.67
N SER A 285 -6.31 -10.12 13.88
CA SER A 285 -7.42 -10.86 14.44
C SER A 285 -8.61 -9.96 14.70
N LYS A 286 -9.81 -10.46 14.41
CA LYS A 286 -11.08 -9.79 14.63
C LYS A 286 -11.91 -10.54 15.65
N PHE A 287 -12.30 -9.84 16.71
CA PHE A 287 -13.22 -10.37 17.72
C PHE A 287 -14.02 -9.24 18.37
N LYS A 288 -15.36 -9.38 18.44
CA LYS A 288 -16.29 -8.41 19.05
C LYS A 288 -16.01 -6.95 18.62
N GLU A 289 -16.22 -6.64 17.34
CA GLU A 289 -16.00 -5.33 16.71
C GLU A 289 -14.57 -4.75 16.82
N LYS A 290 -13.65 -5.43 17.52
CA LYS A 290 -12.25 -5.03 17.62
C LYS A 290 -11.43 -5.76 16.57
N GLU A 291 -10.57 -5.02 15.91
CA GLU A 291 -9.48 -5.51 15.08
C GLU A 291 -8.17 -5.29 15.83
N ILE A 292 -7.35 -6.33 15.91
CA ILE A 292 -6.04 -6.31 16.57
C ILE A 292 -5.01 -6.75 15.55
N GLU A 293 -4.09 -5.86 15.22
CA GLU A 293 -2.90 -6.22 14.44
C GLU A 293 -1.99 -7.09 15.31
N LEU A 294 -1.64 -8.27 14.80
CA LEU A 294 -0.77 -9.22 15.49
C LEU A 294 0.63 -9.22 14.89
N LEU A 295 0.74 -9.06 13.57
CA LEU A 295 1.99 -8.99 12.84
C LEU A 295 1.87 -8.01 11.67
N ARG A 296 2.92 -7.21 11.49
CA ARG A 296 3.20 -6.45 10.28
C ARG A 296 4.67 -6.64 9.95
N THR A 297 4.96 -7.08 8.73
CA THR A 297 6.33 -7.41 8.33
C THR A 297 6.54 -7.22 6.83
N SER A 298 7.79 -7.12 6.40
CA SER A 298 8.10 -7.00 4.96
C SER A 298 7.66 -8.25 4.22
N PHE A 299 7.03 -8.05 3.07
CA PHE A 299 6.58 -9.13 2.20
C PHE A 299 7.68 -9.63 1.26
N SER A 300 8.53 -8.72 0.78
CA SER A 300 9.60 -9.04 -0.19
C SER A 300 10.99 -9.16 0.43
N ASP A 301 11.19 -8.67 1.66
CA ASP A 301 12.45 -8.79 2.40
C ASP A 301 12.35 -9.90 3.46
N GLU A 302 13.41 -10.09 4.26
CA GLU A 302 13.40 -11.06 5.37
C GLU A 302 12.29 -10.71 6.38
N PRO A 303 11.32 -11.61 6.61
CA PRO A 303 10.22 -11.31 7.52
C PRO A 303 10.69 -11.22 8.97
N ASP A 304 10.43 -10.08 9.60
CA ASP A 304 10.58 -9.86 11.03
C ASP A 304 9.32 -10.36 11.78
N PHE A 305 9.50 -11.40 12.61
CA PHE A 305 8.47 -11.95 13.49
C PHE A 305 8.65 -11.55 14.97
N THR A 306 9.60 -10.66 15.29
CA THR A 306 9.92 -10.31 16.68
C THR A 306 8.74 -9.75 17.47
N GLY A 307 7.79 -9.09 16.80
CA GLY A 307 6.54 -8.58 17.39
C GLY A 307 5.39 -9.59 17.48
N PHE A 308 5.54 -10.77 16.87
CA PHE A 308 4.56 -11.86 16.84
C PHE A 308 5.04 -13.00 17.72
N THR A 309 5.13 -12.72 19.02
CA THR A 309 5.62 -13.66 20.02
C THR A 309 4.52 -14.57 20.55
N ALA A 310 4.93 -15.72 21.09
CA ALA A 310 4.02 -16.62 21.78
C ALA A 310 3.32 -15.93 22.95
N GLU A 311 4.02 -15.07 23.70
CA GLU A 311 3.49 -14.35 24.85
C GLU A 311 2.35 -13.39 24.45
N ARG A 312 2.53 -12.62 23.38
CA ARG A 312 1.49 -11.69 22.88
C ARG A 312 0.25 -12.44 22.41
N LEU A 313 0.44 -13.55 21.71
CA LEU A 313 -0.66 -14.39 21.27
C LEU A 313 -1.39 -15.04 22.45
N LYS A 314 -0.65 -15.49 23.48
CA LYS A 314 -1.25 -16.02 24.71
C LYS A 314 -2.10 -14.97 25.41
N GLU A 315 -1.58 -13.77 25.59
CA GLU A 315 -2.32 -12.64 26.19
C GLU A 315 -3.63 -12.38 25.45
N PHE A 316 -3.58 -12.29 24.11
CA PHE A 316 -4.77 -12.16 23.27
C PHE A 316 -5.80 -13.26 23.52
N TYR A 317 -5.37 -14.53 23.60
CA TYR A 317 -6.27 -15.64 23.88
C TYR A 317 -6.83 -15.60 25.30
N TYR A 318 -6.03 -15.22 26.30
CA TYR A 318 -6.48 -15.11 27.69
C TYR A 318 -7.53 -14.02 27.85
N GLU A 319 -7.31 -12.82 27.30
CA GLU A 319 -8.30 -11.74 27.30
C GLU A 319 -9.60 -12.15 26.58
N GLY A 320 -9.44 -12.82 25.43
CA GLY A 320 -10.56 -13.33 24.65
C GLY A 320 -11.43 -14.32 25.42
N ILE A 321 -10.79 -15.27 26.09
CA ILE A 321 -11.43 -16.29 26.93
C ILE A 321 -12.04 -15.68 28.18
N GLU A 322 -11.34 -14.79 28.88
CA GLU A 322 -11.88 -14.06 30.04
C GLU A 322 -13.19 -13.35 29.66
N SER A 323 -13.23 -12.72 28.48
CA SER A 323 -14.42 -11.99 28.00
C SER A 323 -15.67 -12.85 27.74
N ILE A 324 -15.55 -14.18 27.72
CA ILE A 324 -16.68 -15.10 27.51
C ILE A 324 -17.06 -15.89 28.77
N ILE A 325 -16.21 -15.87 29.81
CA ILE A 325 -16.49 -16.50 31.09
C ILE A 325 -17.33 -15.54 31.92
N PRO A 326 -18.52 -15.95 32.41
CA PRO A 326 -19.33 -15.10 33.26
C PRO A 326 -18.59 -14.80 34.59
N TYR A 327 -18.58 -13.53 35.00
CA TYR A 327 -18.09 -13.13 36.32
C TYR A 327 -18.98 -13.79 37.38
N TYR A 328 -18.41 -14.68 38.20
CA TYR A 328 -19.09 -15.15 39.41
C TYR A 328 -19.02 -14.02 40.43
N GLU A 329 -20.06 -13.18 40.51
CA GLU A 329 -20.36 -12.58 41.80
C GLU A 329 -20.73 -13.75 42.72
N SER A 330 -19.89 -14.01 43.71
CA SER A 330 -20.16 -14.95 44.79
C SER A 330 -21.39 -14.49 45.56
N THR A 331 -22.58 -14.78 45.05
CA THR A 331 -23.79 -14.74 45.87
C THR A 331 -23.68 -15.92 46.82
N THR A 332 -23.06 -15.67 47.97
CA THR A 332 -23.17 -16.53 49.14
C THR A 332 -24.64 -16.57 49.52
N ILE A 333 -25.40 -17.49 48.92
CA ILE A 333 -26.75 -17.82 49.36
C ILE A 333 -26.57 -18.48 50.72
N ASN A 334 -26.79 -17.70 51.77
CA ASN A 334 -26.94 -18.17 53.14
C ASN A 334 -28.07 -19.21 53.18
N TYR A 335 -27.72 -20.48 53.02
CA TYR A 335 -28.53 -21.60 53.50
C TYR A 335 -28.39 -21.69 55.02
N GLN A 336 -29.03 -20.77 55.73
CA GLN A 336 -29.43 -20.97 57.11
C GLN A 336 -30.84 -20.40 57.30
N GLN A 337 -31.81 -21.31 57.34
CA GLN A 337 -33.01 -21.36 58.20
C GLN A 337 -34.17 -22.05 57.47
N GLN A 338 -34.26 -23.36 57.64
CA GLN A 338 -35.52 -24.08 57.84
C GLN A 338 -35.37 -25.02 59.02
#